data_AF-L0IXN4-F1
#
_entry.id   AF-L0IXN4-F1
#
_cell.length_a   1.000
_cell.length_b   1.000
_cell.length_c   1.000
_cell.angle_alpha   90.00
_cell.angle_beta   90.00
_cell.angle_gamma   90.00
#
_symmetry.space_group_name_H-M   'P 1'
#
loop_
_entity.id
_entity.type
_entity.pdbx_description
1 polymer ?
#
loop_
_entity_poly.entity_id
_entity_poly.type
_entity_poly.pdbx_seq_one_letter_code
_entity_poly.pdbx_strand_id
1 'polypeptide(L)'
;MATVSITTNDGKLSHPSAALEVSATNPRYNQPALRVHQAGTRGGAASIRIDDPNPDIEFVETDTANPDPSAGKFEIAVQDDLLQINGRRKTVDPNLKGFDTMLVFQRPAAGGNAGFGFREAKQFKKFGEGHGAIVIANSSLAPTSNVPGAGILYVEAGALMYRGSNGTVTAIAPA
;
A
#
# COMPACT_ATOMS: atom_id res chain seq x y z
N MET A 1 -5.28 13.24 29.97
CA MET A 1 -4.04 12.61 30.49
C MET A 1 -4.07 11.15 30.11
N ALA A 2 -2.94 10.58 29.69
CA ALA A 2 -2.85 9.15 29.41
C ALA A 2 -2.79 8.35 30.72
N THR A 3 -3.53 7.24 30.78
CA THR A 3 -3.52 6.36 31.96
C THR A 3 -2.22 5.54 32.04
N VAL A 4 -1.60 5.25 30.90
CA VAL A 4 -0.29 4.60 30.77
C VAL A 4 0.48 5.31 29.65
N SER A 5 1.78 5.54 29.86
CA SER A 5 2.67 6.11 28.85
C SER A 5 3.99 5.33 28.85
N ILE A 6 4.44 4.96 27.65
CA ILE A 6 5.78 4.40 27.40
C ILE A 6 6.50 5.46 26.58
N THR A 7 7.70 5.84 27.01
CA THR A 7 8.55 6.80 26.30
C THR A 7 9.96 6.25 26.29
N THR A 8 10.54 6.10 25.11
CA THR A 8 11.93 5.71 24.93
C THR A 8 12.75 6.90 24.44
N ASN A 9 14.03 6.93 24.78
CA ASN A 9 14.96 7.95 24.34
C ASN A 9 16.32 7.28 24.11
N ASP A 10 16.36 6.40 23.12
CA ASP A 10 17.50 5.51 22.90
C ASP A 10 18.68 6.22 22.21
N GLY A 11 18.57 7.55 21.99
CA GLY A 11 19.54 8.32 21.24
C GLY A 11 19.69 7.79 19.81
N LYS A 12 20.93 7.80 19.29
CA LYS A 12 21.23 7.23 17.98
C LYS A 12 21.40 5.71 18.11
N LEU A 13 20.45 4.96 17.55
CA LEU A 13 20.55 3.51 17.42
C LEU A 13 21.44 3.11 16.24
N SER A 14 22.16 1.99 16.36
CA SER A 14 22.94 1.41 15.26
C SER A 14 22.10 0.51 14.33
N HIS A 15 20.93 0.07 14.80
CA HIS A 15 19.99 -0.81 14.10
C HIS A 15 18.54 -0.48 14.54
N PRO A 16 17.51 -0.82 13.74
CA PRO A 16 16.11 -0.64 14.15
C PRO A 16 15.78 -1.47 15.41
N SER A 17 15.04 -0.89 16.36
CA SER A 17 14.50 -1.58 17.54
C SER A 17 13.07 -1.09 17.84
N ALA A 18 12.31 -1.88 18.57
CA ALA A 18 10.94 -1.52 18.96
C ALA A 18 10.95 -0.89 20.37
N ALA A 19 10.24 0.23 20.53
CA ALA A 19 9.95 0.81 21.84
C ALA A 19 8.98 -0.06 22.67
N LEU A 20 8.10 -0.82 22.00
CA LEU A 20 7.17 -1.77 22.58
C LEU A 20 7.02 -2.96 21.64
N GLU A 21 7.23 -4.17 22.17
CA GLU A 21 6.91 -5.43 21.50
C GLU A 21 5.75 -6.11 22.23
N VAL A 22 4.72 -6.52 21.48
CA VAL A 22 3.60 -7.31 22.01
C VAL A 22 3.52 -8.59 21.20
N SER A 23 3.68 -9.74 21.87
CA SER A 23 3.76 -11.05 21.21
C SER A 23 2.78 -12.04 21.82
N ALA A 24 2.06 -12.76 20.97
CA ALA A 24 1.24 -13.91 21.33
C ALA A 24 1.94 -15.19 20.86
N THR A 25 2.31 -16.06 21.80
CA THR A 25 3.22 -17.18 21.54
C THR A 25 2.53 -18.54 21.47
N ASN A 26 1.19 -18.58 21.58
CA ASN A 26 0.44 -19.84 21.56
C ASN A 26 0.35 -20.39 20.13
N PRO A 27 0.98 -21.54 19.82
CA PRO A 27 1.02 -22.05 18.45
C PRO A 27 -0.25 -22.84 18.06
N ARG A 28 -1.18 -23.06 19.00
CA ARG A 28 -2.34 -23.94 18.79
C ARG A 28 -3.65 -23.20 18.54
N TYR A 29 -3.69 -21.90 18.86
CA TYR A 29 -4.91 -21.11 18.79
C TYR A 29 -4.64 -19.72 18.24
N ASN A 30 -5.57 -19.22 17.42
CA ASN A 30 -5.52 -17.85 16.93
C ASN A 30 -5.80 -16.87 18.08
N GLN A 31 -4.74 -16.29 18.63
CA GLN A 31 -4.80 -15.28 19.69
C GLN A 31 -4.32 -13.93 19.15
N PRO A 32 -5.11 -12.85 19.24
CA PRO A 32 -4.63 -11.53 18.85
C PRO A 32 -3.56 -11.06 19.85
N ALA A 33 -2.42 -10.60 19.34
CA ALA A 33 -1.40 -9.95 20.17
C ALA A 33 -1.90 -8.59 20.70
N LEU A 34 -2.63 -7.82 19.87
CA LEU A 34 -3.22 -6.54 20.24
C LEU A 34 -4.71 -6.51 19.88
N ARG A 35 -5.55 -6.06 20.82
CA ARG A 35 -6.97 -5.79 20.59
C ARG A 35 -7.32 -4.43 21.15
N VAL A 36 -7.89 -3.56 20.32
CA VAL A 36 -8.28 -2.20 20.70
C VAL A 36 -9.80 -2.12 20.73
N HIS A 37 -10.35 -1.71 21.88
CA HIS A 37 -11.78 -1.46 22.06
C HIS A 37 -12.00 0.00 22.46
N GLN A 38 -12.86 0.70 21.73
CA GLN A 38 -13.28 2.05 22.04
C GLN A 38 -14.78 2.07 22.35
N ALA A 39 -15.16 2.55 23.53
CA ALA A 39 -16.56 2.62 23.98
C ALA A 39 -17.32 3.86 23.48
N GLY A 40 -16.64 4.78 22.79
CA GLY A 40 -17.23 6.01 22.27
C GLY A 40 -18.36 5.72 21.27
N THR A 41 -19.45 6.47 21.37
CA THR A 41 -20.65 6.30 20.53
C THR A 41 -20.71 7.30 19.36
N ARG A 42 -19.67 8.11 19.18
CA ARG A 42 -19.55 9.14 18.13
C ARG A 42 -18.13 9.13 17.55
N GLY A 43 -18.00 9.59 16.31
CA GLY A 43 -16.71 9.74 15.63
C GLY A 43 -15.83 10.86 16.22
N GLY A 44 -14.54 10.84 15.88
CA GLY A 44 -13.59 11.91 16.18
C GLY A 44 -12.38 11.49 17.02
N ALA A 45 -12.47 10.39 17.77
CA ALA A 45 -11.31 9.79 18.44
C ALA A 45 -10.74 8.64 17.59
N ALA A 46 -9.43 8.68 17.36
CA ALA A 46 -8.71 7.61 16.68
C ALA A 46 -8.43 6.46 17.66
N SER A 47 -8.80 5.24 17.27
CA SER A 47 -8.45 4.03 18.04
C SER A 47 -6.94 3.79 18.06
N ILE A 48 -6.27 4.11 16.95
CA ILE A 48 -4.82 4.09 16.77
C ILE A 48 -4.46 5.37 16.02
N ARG A 49 -3.48 6.11 16.53
CA ARG A 49 -2.94 7.32 15.92
C ARG A 49 -1.43 7.18 15.84
N ILE A 50 -0.88 7.49 14.67
CA ILE A 50 0.55 7.48 14.38
C ILE A 50 0.89 8.90 13.95
N ASP A 51 1.70 9.59 14.74
CA ASP A 51 2.23 10.92 14.42
C ASP A 51 3.72 10.75 14.10
N ASP A 52 4.03 10.65 12.81
CA ASP A 52 5.39 10.48 12.28
C ASP A 52 5.56 11.39 11.04
N PRO A 53 6.76 11.89 10.71
CA PRO A 53 6.98 12.60 9.45
C PRO A 53 6.66 11.78 8.18
N ASN A 54 6.69 10.45 8.30
CA ASN A 54 6.34 9.49 7.27
C ASN A 54 5.58 8.28 7.89
N PRO A 55 4.30 8.45 8.29
CA PRO A 55 3.55 7.39 8.95
C PRO A 55 3.37 6.17 8.06
N ASP A 56 3.80 5.01 8.55
CA ASP A 56 3.72 3.73 7.89
C ASP A 56 3.30 2.59 8.84
N ILE A 57 2.74 1.54 8.25
CA ILE A 57 2.51 0.24 8.90
C ILE A 57 3.00 -0.82 7.93
N GLU A 58 4.03 -1.58 8.33
CA GLU A 58 4.55 -2.71 7.57
C GLU A 58 3.85 -4.01 7.98
N PHE A 59 3.43 -4.78 6.98
CA PHE A 59 2.91 -6.14 7.11
C PHE A 59 3.95 -7.10 6.53
N VAL A 60 4.31 -8.12 7.30
CA VAL A 60 5.30 -9.13 6.89
C VAL A 60 4.70 -10.52 7.09
N GLU A 61 4.51 -11.25 5.99
CA GLU A 61 4.23 -12.67 5.99
C GLU A 61 5.53 -13.44 6.27
N THR A 62 5.57 -14.18 7.38
CA THR A 62 6.80 -14.82 7.88
C THR A 62 6.97 -16.27 7.43
N ASP A 63 5.93 -16.90 6.91
CA ASP A 63 5.88 -18.31 6.49
C ASP A 63 5.80 -18.48 4.97
N THR A 64 6.15 -17.43 4.21
CA THR A 64 6.21 -17.51 2.76
C THR A 64 7.29 -18.52 2.31
N ALA A 65 6.90 -19.49 1.48
CA ALA A 65 7.84 -20.43 0.85
C ALA A 65 8.65 -19.77 -0.29
N ASN A 66 8.37 -18.51 -0.60
CA ASN A 66 9.04 -17.78 -1.67
C ASN A 66 10.44 -17.33 -1.21
N PRO A 67 11.52 -17.69 -1.94
CA PRO A 67 12.87 -17.32 -1.56
C PRO A 67 13.19 -15.82 -1.75
N ASP A 68 12.30 -15.05 -2.38
CA ASP A 68 12.47 -13.61 -2.51
C ASP A 68 12.32 -12.91 -1.15
N PRO A 69 13.36 -12.21 -0.65
CA PRO A 69 13.30 -11.53 0.65
C PRO A 69 12.28 -10.38 0.71
N SER A 70 11.70 -10.00 -0.43
CA SER A 70 10.67 -8.96 -0.57
C SER A 70 9.26 -9.54 -0.61
N ALA A 71 9.12 -10.85 -0.84
CA ALA A 71 7.83 -11.52 -0.87
C ALA A 71 7.12 -11.41 0.48
N GLY A 72 5.79 -11.29 0.43
CA GLY A 72 4.97 -11.23 1.64
C GLY A 72 5.06 -9.91 2.41
N LYS A 73 5.77 -8.90 1.88
CA LYS A 73 5.97 -7.60 2.54
C LYS A 73 5.19 -6.50 1.87
N PHE A 74 4.31 -5.88 2.64
CA PHE A 74 3.44 -4.78 2.21
C PHE A 74 3.47 -3.65 3.22
N GLU A 75 3.10 -2.46 2.77
CA GLU A 75 3.05 -1.26 3.59
C GLU A 75 1.76 -0.49 3.33
N ILE A 76 1.19 0.08 4.38
CA ILE A 76 0.22 1.18 4.27
C ILE A 76 0.93 2.44 4.75
N ALA A 77 0.97 3.48 3.92
CA ALA A 77 1.71 4.70 4.21
C ALA A 77 0.90 5.97 3.94
N VAL A 78 1.25 7.05 4.63
CA VAL A 78 0.78 8.40 4.33
C VAL A 78 1.98 9.30 4.03
N GLN A 79 2.03 9.88 2.81
CA GLN A 79 3.10 10.76 2.36
C GLN A 79 2.54 11.89 1.50
N ASP A 80 2.87 13.15 1.78
CA ASP A 80 2.50 14.30 0.95
C ASP A 80 1.01 14.33 0.52
N ASP A 81 0.08 14.18 1.48
CA ASP A 81 -1.38 14.10 1.23
C ASP A 81 -1.86 12.86 0.44
N LEU A 82 -1.04 11.81 0.38
CA LEU A 82 -1.33 10.56 -0.29
C LEU A 82 -1.44 9.42 0.73
N LEU A 83 -2.56 8.70 0.71
CA LEU A 83 -2.70 7.39 1.35
C LEU A 83 -2.33 6.30 0.36
N GLN A 84 -1.40 5.43 0.70
CA GLN A 84 -0.81 4.45 -0.22
C GLN A 84 -0.89 3.03 0.32
N ILE A 85 -1.02 2.06 -0.59
CA ILE A 85 -0.73 0.65 -0.35
C ILE A 85 0.41 0.27 -1.26
N ASN A 86 1.49 -0.20 -0.66
CA ASN A 86 2.72 -0.49 -1.37
C ASN A 86 3.16 -1.95 -1.19
N GLY A 87 3.75 -2.52 -2.24
CA GLY A 87 4.42 -3.82 -2.18
C GLY A 87 5.93 -3.62 -2.15
N ARG A 88 6.66 -4.42 -1.36
CA ARG A 88 8.11 -4.30 -1.30
C ARG A 88 8.71 -4.74 -2.63
N ARG A 89 9.52 -3.87 -3.25
CA ARG A 89 10.14 -4.18 -4.54
C ARG A 89 11.11 -5.35 -4.37
N LYS A 90 10.97 -6.37 -5.22
CA LYS A 90 11.96 -7.42 -5.41
C LYS A 90 13.31 -6.78 -5.70
N THR A 91 14.30 -6.99 -4.84
CA THR A 91 15.65 -6.39 -4.95
C THR A 91 16.20 -6.45 -6.38
N VAL A 92 16.05 -5.36 -7.13
CA VAL A 92 16.79 -5.07 -8.35
C VAL A 92 17.48 -3.74 -8.05
N ASP A 93 18.78 -3.83 -7.80
CA ASP A 93 19.66 -2.76 -7.31
C ASP A 93 19.62 -2.51 -5.77
N PRO A 94 20.73 -2.76 -5.04
CA PRO A 94 20.86 -2.43 -3.61
C PRO A 94 20.73 -0.92 -3.29
N ASN A 95 20.76 -0.05 -4.31
CA ASN A 95 20.51 1.39 -4.17
C ASN A 95 19.03 1.76 -4.34
N LEU A 96 18.18 0.84 -4.82
CA LEU A 96 16.74 1.03 -4.94
C LEU A 96 16.02 0.31 -3.80
N LYS A 97 16.33 0.71 -2.56
CA LYS A 97 15.45 0.42 -1.42
C LYS A 97 14.15 1.18 -1.67
N GLY A 98 13.10 0.48 -2.06
CA GLY A 98 11.86 1.13 -2.46
C GLY A 98 10.68 0.19 -2.41
N PHE A 99 9.53 0.79 -2.15
CA PHE A 99 8.24 0.15 -2.28
C PHE A 99 7.61 0.57 -3.63
N ASP A 100 6.88 -0.35 -4.25
CA ASP A 100 6.09 -0.09 -5.45
C ASP A 100 4.66 0.29 -5.04
N THR A 101 4.19 1.47 -5.45
CA THR A 101 2.87 2.00 -5.11
C THR A 101 1.75 1.36 -5.93
N MET A 102 1.18 0.29 -5.39
CA MET A 102 0.13 -0.48 -6.04
C MET A 102 -1.19 0.30 -6.13
N LEU A 103 -1.54 1.01 -5.06
CA LEU A 103 -2.74 1.82 -4.94
C LEU A 103 -2.43 3.09 -4.17
N VAL A 104 -2.94 4.22 -4.63
CA VAL A 104 -2.80 5.50 -3.95
C VAL A 104 -4.07 6.32 -4.04
N PHE A 105 -4.40 7.02 -2.96
CA PHE A 105 -5.48 7.98 -2.88
C PHE A 105 -4.94 9.32 -2.43
N GLN A 106 -5.26 10.37 -3.17
CA GLN A 106 -4.94 11.73 -2.77
C GLN A 106 -6.09 12.34 -1.97
N ARG A 107 -5.76 13.07 -0.90
CA ARG A 107 -6.76 13.81 -0.12
C ARG A 107 -7.60 14.72 -1.05
N PRO A 108 -8.93 14.79 -0.88
CA PRO A 108 -9.79 15.59 -1.75
C PRO A 108 -9.36 17.06 -1.91
N ALA A 109 -8.93 17.70 -0.82
CA ALA A 109 -8.47 19.09 -0.85
C ALA A 109 -7.17 19.30 -1.67
N ALA A 110 -6.40 18.24 -1.91
CA ALA A 110 -5.18 18.28 -2.71
C ALA A 110 -5.37 17.82 -4.17
N GLY A 111 -6.58 17.33 -4.52
CA GLY A 111 -6.89 16.83 -5.86
C GLY A 111 -7.97 15.76 -5.85
N GLY A 112 -7.99 14.88 -4.84
CA GLY A 112 -9.00 13.82 -4.74
C GLY A 112 -8.87 12.72 -5.79
N ASN A 113 -7.66 12.49 -6.30
CA ASN A 113 -7.38 11.49 -7.32
C ASN A 113 -7.12 10.10 -6.72
N ALA A 114 -7.25 9.06 -7.55
CA ALA A 114 -6.83 7.70 -7.23
C ALA A 114 -5.87 7.17 -8.30
N GLY A 115 -4.89 6.37 -7.89
CA GLY A 115 -3.87 5.81 -8.77
C GLY A 115 -3.73 4.30 -8.63
N PHE A 116 -3.53 3.61 -9.75
CA PHE A 116 -3.36 2.16 -9.81
C PHE A 116 -2.10 1.74 -10.57
N GLY A 117 -1.34 0.80 -9.99
CA GLY A 117 -0.28 0.06 -10.68
C GLY A 117 1.03 0.82 -10.88
N PHE A 118 1.30 1.85 -10.08
CA PHE A 118 2.56 2.59 -10.17
C PHE A 118 3.69 1.84 -9.46
N ARG A 119 4.92 1.96 -9.96
CA ARG A 119 6.11 1.36 -9.33
C ARG A 119 6.89 2.38 -8.52
N GLU A 120 6.75 3.66 -8.84
CA GLU A 120 7.43 4.73 -8.10
C GLU A 120 6.54 5.95 -7.95
N ALA A 121 6.65 6.65 -6.82
CA ALA A 121 5.94 7.89 -6.55
C ALA A 121 6.07 8.92 -7.71
N LYS A 122 7.26 8.98 -8.33
CA LYS A 122 7.54 9.89 -9.45
C LYS A 122 6.71 9.60 -10.71
N GLN A 123 6.20 8.38 -10.87
CA GLN A 123 5.48 7.96 -12.09
C GLN A 123 4.05 8.50 -12.16
N PHE A 124 3.45 8.88 -11.03
CA PHE A 124 2.12 9.48 -11.00
C PHE A 124 2.16 10.97 -10.63
N LYS A 125 3.21 11.69 -11.06
CA LYS A 125 3.43 13.15 -10.85
C LYS A 125 2.13 13.96 -10.63
N LYS A 126 1.72 14.13 -9.37
CA LYS A 126 0.49 14.81 -8.93
C LYS A 126 -0.76 14.48 -9.78
N PHE A 127 -0.87 13.24 -10.26
CA PHE A 127 -1.97 12.76 -11.10
C PHE A 127 -2.22 13.63 -12.34
N GLY A 128 -1.14 14.16 -12.94
CA GLY A 128 -1.25 15.03 -14.12
C GLY A 128 -1.91 16.38 -13.84
N GLU A 129 -1.92 16.84 -12.57
CA GLU A 129 -2.58 18.07 -12.10
C GLU A 129 -4.12 18.04 -12.25
N GLY A 130 -4.72 16.86 -12.47
CA GLY A 130 -6.16 16.67 -12.50
C GLY A 130 -6.81 16.68 -11.11
N HIS A 131 -8.14 16.73 -11.07
CA HIS A 131 -8.93 16.61 -9.85
C HIS A 131 -10.02 15.54 -10.02
N GLY A 132 -10.21 14.68 -9.03
CA GLY A 132 -11.21 13.61 -9.05
C GLY A 132 -10.97 12.53 -10.11
N ALA A 133 -9.74 12.38 -10.59
CA ALA A 133 -9.37 11.45 -11.65
C ALA A 133 -8.92 10.08 -11.12
N ILE A 134 -9.10 9.05 -11.94
CA ILE A 134 -8.46 7.75 -11.79
C ILE A 134 -7.33 7.67 -12.81
N VAL A 135 -6.10 7.51 -12.33
CA VAL A 135 -4.91 7.35 -13.18
C VAL A 135 -4.44 5.91 -13.11
N ILE A 136 -4.36 5.26 -14.26
CA ILE A 136 -3.94 3.85 -14.37
C ILE A 136 -2.61 3.84 -15.12
N ALA A 137 -1.58 3.27 -14.50
CA ALA A 137 -0.29 3.11 -15.16
C ALA A 137 -0.40 2.15 -16.36
N ASN A 138 0.47 2.34 -17.36
CA ASN A 138 0.67 1.34 -18.40
C ASN A 138 1.01 -0.01 -17.75
N SER A 139 0.33 -1.08 -18.18
CA SER A 139 0.72 -2.43 -17.81
C SER A 139 2.11 -2.71 -18.38
N SER A 140 3.02 -3.20 -17.53
CA SER A 140 4.35 -3.64 -18.00
C SER A 140 4.28 -4.88 -18.90
N LEU A 141 3.16 -5.61 -18.84
CA LEU A 141 2.87 -6.77 -19.66
C LEU A 141 1.35 -6.84 -19.90
N ALA A 142 0.91 -6.73 -21.15
CA ALA A 142 -0.50 -6.85 -21.48
C ALA A 142 -1.06 -8.21 -21.02
N PRO A 143 -2.24 -8.26 -20.38
CA PRO A 143 -2.85 -9.52 -19.95
C PRO A 143 -3.15 -10.46 -21.13
N THR A 144 -2.58 -11.66 -21.09
CA THR A 144 -2.77 -12.69 -22.13
C THR A 144 -3.78 -13.78 -21.73
N SER A 145 -4.02 -13.94 -20.43
CA SER A 145 -4.98 -14.92 -19.89
C SER A 145 -6.32 -14.28 -19.53
N ASN A 146 -7.38 -15.08 -19.56
CA ASN A 146 -8.72 -14.65 -19.16
C ASN A 146 -8.93 -14.92 -17.67
N VAL A 147 -9.78 -14.11 -17.03
CA VAL A 147 -10.28 -14.41 -15.69
C VAL A 147 -11.74 -14.90 -15.83
N PRO A 148 -12.04 -16.17 -15.52
CA PRO A 148 -13.41 -16.67 -15.56
C PRO A 148 -14.35 -15.81 -14.70
N GLY A 149 -15.48 -15.38 -15.29
CA GLY A 149 -16.47 -14.54 -14.60
C GLY A 149 -16.08 -13.06 -14.41
N ALA A 150 -14.93 -12.61 -14.93
CA ALA A 150 -14.50 -11.23 -14.80
C ALA A 150 -13.89 -10.67 -16.10
N GLY A 151 -13.61 -9.37 -16.10
CA GLY A 151 -12.82 -8.72 -17.13
C GLY A 151 -11.61 -8.01 -16.54
N ILE A 152 -10.66 -7.65 -17.39
CA ILE A 152 -9.42 -6.99 -17.00
C ILE A 152 -9.39 -5.62 -17.66
N LEU A 153 -9.44 -4.55 -16.86
CA LEU A 153 -9.20 -3.18 -17.30
C LEU A 153 -7.73 -2.84 -17.11
N TYR A 154 -7.07 -2.34 -18.15
CA TYR A 154 -5.65 -1.98 -18.09
C TYR A 154 -5.34 -0.88 -19.10
N VAL A 155 -4.16 -0.26 -18.99
CA VAL A 155 -3.64 0.68 -19.99
C VAL A 155 -2.48 0.03 -20.72
N GLU A 156 -2.42 0.18 -22.04
CA GLU A 156 -1.32 -0.30 -22.87
C GLU A 156 -0.91 0.79 -23.86
N ALA A 157 0.35 1.21 -23.80
CA ALA A 157 0.89 2.31 -24.59
C ALA A 157 -0.01 3.58 -24.56
N GLY A 158 -0.62 3.88 -23.42
CA GLY A 158 -1.52 5.03 -23.22
C GLY A 158 -2.99 4.78 -23.57
N ALA A 159 -3.32 3.71 -24.30
CA ALA A 159 -4.69 3.36 -24.62
C ALA A 159 -5.38 2.63 -23.45
N LEU A 160 -6.65 2.95 -23.19
CA LEU A 160 -7.47 2.23 -22.22
C LEU A 160 -8.04 0.97 -22.86
N MET A 161 -7.75 -0.18 -22.26
CA MET A 161 -8.03 -1.51 -22.79
C MET A 161 -8.92 -2.30 -21.84
N TYR A 162 -9.80 -3.13 -22.40
CA TYR A 162 -10.57 -4.12 -21.65
C TYR A 162 -10.47 -5.51 -22.29
N ARG A 163 -10.05 -6.50 -21.50
CA ARG A 163 -10.08 -7.92 -21.88
C ARG A 163 -11.24 -8.60 -21.18
N GLY A 164 -12.24 -9.06 -21.95
CA GLY A 164 -13.37 -9.82 -21.42
C GLY A 164 -12.98 -11.27 -21.02
N SER A 165 -13.84 -11.92 -20.23
CA SER A 165 -13.67 -13.31 -19.76
C SER A 165 -13.50 -14.35 -20.87
N ASN A 166 -14.00 -14.06 -22.08
CA ASN A 166 -13.87 -14.93 -23.26
C ASN A 166 -12.67 -14.56 -24.16
N GLY A 167 -11.85 -13.58 -23.75
CA GLY A 167 -10.61 -13.21 -24.43
C GLY A 167 -10.71 -12.10 -25.47
N THR A 168 -11.91 -11.58 -25.74
CA THR A 168 -12.08 -10.36 -26.56
C THR A 168 -11.35 -9.20 -25.90
N VAL A 169 -10.42 -8.58 -26.64
CA VAL A 169 -9.73 -7.35 -26.23
C VAL A 169 -10.35 -6.19 -26.98
N THR A 170 -10.77 -5.17 -26.23
CA THR A 170 -11.38 -3.95 -26.76
C THR A 170 -10.54 -2.75 -26.34
N ALA A 171 -10.10 -1.96 -27.31
CA ALA A 171 -9.62 -0.60 -27.05
C ALA A 171 -10.84 0.29 -26.78
N ILE A 172 -10.97 0.76 -25.54
CA ILE A 172 -12.08 1.64 -25.13
C ILE A 172 -11.76 3.09 -25.51
N ALA A 173 -10.51 3.51 -25.29
CA ALA A 173 -10.04 4.84 -25.65
C ALA A 173 -8.59 4.77 -26.20
N PRO A 174 -8.29 5.39 -27.34
CA PRO A 174 -6.92 5.49 -27.86
C PRO A 174 -6.08 6.46 -27.00
N ALA A 175 -4.76 6.43 -27.21
CA ALA A 175 -3.80 7.35 -26.59
C ALA A 175 -3.92 8.78 -27.16
#